data_AF-A0A512B1U9-F1
#
_entry.id   AF-A0A512B1U9-F1
#
_cell.length_a   1.000
_cell.length_b   1.000
_cell.length_c   1.000
_cell.angle_alpha   90.00
_cell.angle_beta   90.00
_cell.angle_gamma   90.00
#
_symmetry.space_group_name_H-M   'P 1'
#
loop_
_entity.id
_entity.type
_entity.pdbx_description
1 polymer ?
#
loop_
_entity_poly.entity_id
_entity_poly.type
_entity_poly.pdbx_seq_one_letter_code
_entity_poly.pdbx_strand_id
1 'polypeptide(L)'
;MDMIQILGLVAGACTSLAAVPQLIKTWKTKEVENISLKMFLLYVVGMSMWLTYGIIKSDVPIIITNAIALAFHALMLFFKLKYKNKAGTATVPA
;
A
#
# COMPACT_ATOMS: atom_id res chain seq x y z
N MET A 1 17.29 16.02 -14.01
CA MET A 1 16.06 16.15 -13.22
C MET A 1 15.87 17.62 -12.93
N ASP A 2 14.68 18.15 -13.23
CA ASP A 2 14.31 19.51 -12.84
C ASP A 2 13.80 19.55 -11.38
N MET A 3 13.56 20.75 -10.86
CA MET A 3 13.08 20.96 -9.49
C MET A 3 11.73 20.28 -9.22
N ILE A 4 10.86 20.18 -10.23
CA ILE A 4 9.53 19.57 -10.11
C ILE A 4 9.68 18.06 -9.94
N GLN A 5 10.58 17.42 -10.69
CA GLN A 5 10.87 16.00 -10.55
C GLN A 5 11.47 15.66 -9.18
N ILE A 6 12.39 16.50 -8.68
CA ILE A 6 12.95 16.32 -7.33
C ILE A 6 11.84 16.43 -6.28
N LEU A 7 10.97 17.44 -6.38
CA LEU A 7 9.83 17.59 -5.47
C LEU A 7 8.91 16.37 -5.50
N GLY A 8 8.59 15.85 -6.69
CA GLY A 8 7.76 14.65 -6.84
C GLY A 8 8.38 13.41 -6.20
N LEU A 9 9.69 13.20 -6.38
CA LEU A 9 10.41 12.08 -5.77
C LEU A 9 10.50 12.21 -4.25
N VAL A 10 10.77 13.41 -3.72
CA VAL A 10 10.80 13.67 -2.28
C VAL A 10 9.42 13.48 -1.66
N ALA A 11 8.36 13.99 -2.30
CA ALA A 11 6.98 13.79 -1.85
C ALA A 11 6.66 12.30 -1.76
N GLY A 12 6.99 11.53 -2.80
CA GLY A 12 6.80 10.08 -2.79
C GLY A 12 7.65 9.33 -1.77
N ALA A 13 8.87 9.79 -1.49
CA ALA A 13 9.70 9.24 -0.43
C ALA A 13 9.06 9.47 0.94
N CYS A 14 8.59 10.68 1.23
CA CYS A 14 7.89 11.01 2.46
C CYS A 14 6.64 10.14 2.66
N THR A 15 5.79 10.00 1.63
CA THR A 15 4.58 9.17 1.73
C THR A 15 4.90 7.68 1.87
N SER A 16 5.93 7.19 1.18
CA SER A 16 6.36 5.80 1.28
C SER A 16 6.89 5.48 2.68
N LEU A 17 7.75 6.36 3.24
CA LEU A 17 8.27 6.21 4.59
C LEU A 17 7.17 6.30 5.66
N ALA A 18 6.17 7.16 5.47
CA ALA A 18 5.02 7.25 6.36
C ALA A 18 4.19 5.95 6.39
N ALA A 19 4.19 5.19 5.30
CA ALA A 19 3.47 3.93 5.19
C ALA A 19 4.18 2.76 5.92
N VAL A 20 5.51 2.78 5.99
CA VAL A 20 6.35 1.71 6.57
C VAL A 20 5.95 1.32 8.01
N PRO A 21 5.73 2.25 8.97
CA PRO A 21 5.33 1.90 10.33
C PRO A 21 4.05 1.05 10.37
N GLN A 22 3.06 1.35 9.53
CA GLN A 22 1.81 0.60 9.48
C GLN A 22 2.03 -0.83 8.95
N LEU A 23 2.88 -1.00 7.95
CA LEU A 23 3.24 -2.31 7.42
C LEU A 23 3.98 -3.15 8.47
N ILE A 24 4.96 -2.56 9.16
CA ILE A 24 5.70 -3.24 10.23
C ILE A 24 4.76 -3.64 11.36
N LYS A 25 3.86 -2.74 11.80
CA LYS A 25 2.87 -3.03 12.83
C LYS A 25 1.98 -4.20 12.42
N THR A 26 1.46 -4.18 11.19
CA THR A 26 0.57 -5.23 10.67
C THR A 26 1.29 -6.57 10.57
N TRP A 27 2.55 -6.58 10.13
CA TRP A 27 3.36 -7.80 10.03
C TRP A 27 3.69 -8.41 11.40
N LYS A 28 4.04 -7.57 12.39
CA LYS A 28 4.38 -8.01 13.75
C LYS A 28 3.17 -8.48 14.54
N THR A 29 2.12 -7.67 14.59
CA THR A 29 0.92 -7.93 15.40
C THR A 29 -0.04 -8.91 14.74
N LYS A 30 -0.04 -8.99 13.40
CA LYS A 30 -1.02 -9.76 12.60
C LYS A 30 -2.48 -9.31 12.82
N GLU A 31 -2.69 -8.19 13.51
CA GLU A 31 -4.00 -7.61 13.78
C GLU A 31 -4.49 -6.86 12.54
N VAL A 32 -5.50 -7.42 11.89
CA VAL A 32 -6.06 -6.86 10.65
C VAL A 32 -7.56 -6.58 10.74
N GLU A 33 -8.21 -6.84 11.87
CA GLU A 33 -9.67 -6.76 12.02
C GLU A 33 -10.21 -5.37 11.69
N ASN A 34 -9.59 -4.35 12.27
CA ASN A 34 -9.97 -2.94 12.09
C ASN A 34 -9.51 -2.33 10.76
N ILE A 35 -8.83 -3.11 9.90
CA ILE A 35 -8.35 -2.65 8.61
C ILE A 35 -9.39 -2.92 7.51
N SER A 36 -9.79 -1.89 6.76
CA SER A 36 -10.78 -2.01 5.69
C SER A 36 -10.23 -2.74 4.46
N LEU A 37 -10.78 -3.90 4.11
CA LEU A 37 -10.41 -4.64 2.89
C LEU A 37 -10.72 -3.82 1.63
N LYS A 38 -11.89 -3.17 1.59
CA LYS A 38 -12.35 -2.38 0.43
C LYS A 38 -11.43 -1.20 0.14
N MET A 39 -10.90 -0.57 1.20
CA MET A 39 -9.95 0.53 1.08
C MET A 39 -8.67 0.09 0.36
N PHE A 40 -8.06 -1.02 0.76
CA PHE A 40 -6.85 -1.51 0.10
C PHE A 40 -7.08 -1.99 -1.33
N LEU A 41 -8.25 -2.57 -1.63
CA LEU A 41 -8.63 -2.89 -3.01
C LEU A 41 -8.70 -1.63 -3.89
N LEU A 42 -9.38 -0.58 -3.42
CA LEU A 42 -9.47 0.68 -4.14
C LEU A 42 -8.10 1.33 -4.32
N TYR A 43 -7.21 1.27 -3.32
CA TYR A 43 -5.84 1.75 -3.48
C TYR A 43 -5.07 0.97 -4.54
N VAL A 44 -5.14 -0.37 -4.55
CA VAL A 44 -4.44 -1.17 -5.57
C VAL A 44 -4.92 -0.81 -6.97
N VAL A 45 -6.23 -0.67 -7.18
CA VAL A 45 -6.78 -0.27 -8.48
C VAL A 45 -6.36 1.14 -8.85
N GLY A 46 -6.53 2.10 -7.93
CA GLY A 46 -6.18 3.51 -8.16
C GLY A 46 -4.69 3.72 -8.45
N MET A 47 -3.80 3.08 -7.68
CA MET A 47 -2.36 3.18 -7.88
C MET A 47 -1.91 2.50 -9.18
N SER A 48 -2.59 1.42 -9.58
CA SER A 48 -2.37 0.79 -10.88
C SER A 48 -2.76 1.75 -12.02
N MET A 49 -3.90 2.44 -11.91
CA MET A 49 -4.31 3.47 -12.87
C MET A 49 -3.32 4.64 -12.92
N TRP A 50 -2.86 5.14 -11.78
CA TRP A 50 -1.86 6.22 -11.72
C TRP A 50 -0.51 5.80 -12.29
N LEU A 51 -0.08 4.56 -12.04
CA LEU A 51 1.14 4.01 -12.62
C LEU A 51 1.02 3.94 -14.15
N THR A 52 -0.09 3.40 -14.67
CA THR A 52 -0.35 3.39 -16.12
C THR A 52 -0.37 4.80 -16.69
N TYR A 53 -1.02 5.76 -16.02
CA TYR A 53 -1.01 7.16 -16.42
C TYR A 53 0.40 7.75 -16.47
N GLY A 54 1.22 7.51 -15.44
CA GLY A 54 2.61 7.95 -15.37
C GLY A 54 3.45 7.38 -16.52
N ILE A 55 3.27 6.10 -16.85
CA ILE A 55 3.94 5.45 -17.99
C ILE A 55 3.54 6.11 -19.30
N ILE A 56 2.23 6.33 -19.54
CA ILE A 56 1.72 7.02 -20.73
C ILE A 56 2.32 8.44 -20.84
N LYS A 57 2.48 9.13 -19.71
CA LYS A 57 3.08 10.47 -19.65
C LYS A 57 4.61 10.49 -19.64
N SER A 58 5.27 9.32 -19.56
CA SER A 58 6.71 9.23 -19.32
C SER A 58 7.19 10.04 -18.11
N ASP A 59 6.36 10.15 -17.07
CA ASP A 59 6.63 10.93 -15.86
C ASP A 59 7.28 10.05 -14.79
N VAL A 60 8.60 10.17 -14.67
CA VAL A 60 9.42 9.33 -13.77
C VAL A 60 8.99 9.44 -12.30
N PRO A 61 8.79 10.64 -11.72
CA PRO A 61 8.23 10.76 -10.36
C PRO A 61 6.91 10.02 -10.19
N ILE A 62 5.92 10.19 -11.08
CA ILE A 62 4.63 9.51 -10.95
C ILE A 62 4.81 8.00 -11.02
N ILE A 63 5.63 7.51 -11.96
CA ILE A 63 5.89 6.07 -12.14
C ILE A 63 6.49 5.47 -10.86
N ILE A 64 7.61 6.02 -10.37
CA ILE A 64 8.34 5.46 -9.24
C ILE A 64 7.48 5.47 -7.98
N THR A 65 6.83 6.61 -7.71
CA THR A 65 6.08 6.81 -6.46
C THR A 65 4.83 5.94 -6.39
N ASN A 66 4.10 5.80 -7.50
CA ASN A 66 2.91 4.94 -7.55
C ASN A 66 3.27 3.45 -7.63
N ALA A 67 4.41 3.07 -8.22
CA ALA A 67 4.89 1.68 -8.18
C ALA A 67 5.19 1.23 -6.74
N ILE A 68 5.87 2.08 -5.95
CA ILE A 68 6.16 1.80 -4.53
C ILE A 68 4.85 1.73 -3.72
N ALA A 69 3.95 2.70 -3.92
CA ALA A 69 2.65 2.71 -3.25
C ALA A 69 1.81 1.46 -3.59
N LEU A 70 1.79 1.06 -4.87
CA LEU A 70 1.09 -0.14 -5.33
C LEU A 70 1.65 -1.39 -4.64
N ALA A 71 2.97 -1.55 -4.57
CA ALA A 71 3.61 -2.68 -3.88
C ALA A 71 3.24 -2.70 -2.39
N PHE A 72 3.26 -1.55 -1.72
CA PHE A 72 2.86 -1.41 -0.32
C PHE A 72 1.40 -1.83 -0.10
N HIS A 73 0.47 -1.27 -0.89
CA HIS A 73 -0.95 -1.54 -0.73
C HIS A 73 -1.32 -2.97 -1.11
N ALA A 74 -0.66 -3.56 -2.11
CA ALA A 74 -0.79 -4.97 -2.45
C ALA A 74 -0.32 -5.88 -1.30
N LEU A 75 0.78 -5.54 -0.64
CA LEU A 75 1.28 -6.31 0.51
C LEU A 75 0.35 -6.20 1.72
N MET A 76 -0.20 -5.01 1.99
CA MET A 76 -1.20 -4.81 3.03
C MET A 76 -2.50 -5.59 2.74
N LEU A 77 -2.94 -5.60 1.48
CA LEU A 77 -4.08 -6.40 1.03
C LEU A 77 -3.81 -7.89 1.26
N PHE A 78 -2.62 -8.37 0.90
CA PHE A 78 -2.19 -9.74 1.16
C PHE A 78 -2.22 -10.08 2.66
N PHE A 79 -1.69 -9.21 3.54
CA PHE A 79 -1.76 -9.41 4.98
C PHE A 79 -3.20 -9.44 5.51
N LYS A 80 -4.07 -8.54 5.04
CA LYS A 80 -5.49 -8.57 5.41
C LYS A 80 -6.12 -9.91 5.06
N LEU A 81 -5.88 -10.42 3.85
CA LEU A 81 -6.43 -11.71 3.41
C LEU A 81 -5.83 -12.90 4.18
N LYS A 82 -4.51 -12.89 4.41
CA LYS A 82 -3.80 -13.96 5.11
C LYS A 82 -4.18 -14.08 6.59
N TYR A 83 -4.29 -12.95 7.29
CA TYR A 83 -4.54 -12.94 8.74
C TYR A 83 -6.03 -12.95 9.09
N LYS A 84 -6.93 -12.54 8.18
CA LYS A 84 -8.38 -12.69 8.37
C LYS A 84 -8.80 -14.13 8.70
N ASN A 85 -8.15 -15.12 8.07
CA ASN A 85 -8.51 -16.53 8.26
C ASN A 85 -7.98 -17.14 9.58
N LYS A 86 -7.05 -16.48 10.29
CA LYS A 86 -6.55 -16.97 11.59
C LYS A 86 -7.42 -16.54 12.78
N ALA A 87 -8.19 -15.46 12.65
CA ALA A 87 -9.11 -15.00 13.69
C ALA A 87 -10.38 -15.88 13.78
N GLY A 88 -10.75 -16.57 12.70
CA GLY A 88 -11.96 -17.40 12.65
C GLY A 88 -11.85 -18.81 13.27
N THR A 89 -10.67 -19.21 13.77
CA THR A 89 -10.45 -20.56 14.35
C THR A 89 -10.26 -20.56 15.86
N ALA A 90 -10.36 -19.41 16.53
CA ALA A 90 -10.26 -19.30 17.97
C ALA A 90 -11.58 -18.73 18.53
N THR A 91 -12.56 -19.62 18.77
CA THR A 91 -13.53 -19.63 19.89
C THR A 91 -14.86 -20.29 19.50
N VAL A 92 -15.01 -21.55 19.88
CA VAL A 92 -16.22 -21.99 20.60
C VAL A 92 -15.73 -22.80 21.80
N PRO A 93 -15.51 -22.19 22.98
CA PRO A 93 -15.52 -22.95 24.21
C PRO A 93 -16.96 -23.43 24.48
N ALA A 94 -17.10 -24.72 24.76
CA ALA A 94 -18.34 -25.40 25.13
C ALA A 94 -18.90 -24.92 26.48
#